data_AF-A0A239IY34-F1
#
_entry.id   AF-A0A239IY34-F1
#
_cell.length_a   1.000
_cell.length_b   1.000
_cell.length_c   1.000
_cell.angle_alpha   90.00
_cell.angle_beta   90.00
_cell.angle_gamma   90.00
#
_symmetry.space_group_name_H-M   'P 1'
#
loop_
_entity.id
_entity.type
_entity.pdbx_description
1 polymer ?
#
loop_
_entity_poly.entity_id
_entity_poly.type
_entity_poly.pdbx_seq_one_letter_code
_entity_poly.pdbx_strand_id
1 'polypeptide(L)'
;MRVVLLFISLLVPILSQSWGFFAHQKINRLAVFTLPPEMMVFYKQNIQHITENAVKPDMRRYAVKNEAPRHYIDVDVYGDSAVYKMPRYWNEAVERYSEDTLQAYGIVPYHINRMSYWLINAFQNKDADQILRLSSDLGHYIADANVPLHTTVNYNGQLSGQYGIHGFWESRLPELFADNYDLLTGKAEYVENLQLYAWDAVVNAHEALDSVLMFEKMLTRKYPESKKYGYEERGNTTIRTYSYDFSSDYHRKLNGMVERRMRASIKMVGDFWFSCWVKAGQPDLTELLSDVELRDSIFVVDPNMKLRNHEAGIGE
;
A
#
# COMPACT_ATOMS: atom_id res chain seq x y z
N MET A 1 4.27 59.96 1.09
CA MET A 1 4.10 58.68 1.81
C MET A 1 3.01 57.86 1.12
N ARG A 2 3.37 56.79 0.42
CA ARG A 2 2.42 55.78 -0.05
C ARG A 2 2.86 54.47 0.58
N VAL A 3 2.08 53.98 1.54
CA VAL A 3 2.30 52.68 2.18
C VAL A 3 1.79 51.63 1.19
N VAL A 4 2.69 50.83 0.64
CA VAL A 4 2.34 49.66 -0.17
C VAL A 4 2.16 48.51 0.81
N LEU A 5 0.91 48.09 1.03
CA LEU A 5 0.58 46.88 1.78
C LEU A 5 0.86 45.67 0.88
N LEU A 6 1.95 44.94 1.16
CA LEU A 6 2.21 43.62 0.59
C LEU A 6 1.25 42.62 1.25
N PHE A 7 0.24 42.19 0.50
CA PHE A 7 -0.54 41.00 0.83
C PHE A 7 0.35 39.77 0.60
N ILE A 8 0.92 39.23 1.68
CA ILE A 8 1.51 37.90 1.67
C ILE A 8 0.34 36.92 1.63
N SER A 9 0.03 36.37 0.46
CA SER A 9 -0.88 35.22 0.36
C SER A 9 -0.18 34.02 1.00
N LEU A 10 -0.62 33.61 2.19
CA LEU A 10 -0.32 32.28 2.71
C LEU A 10 -0.91 31.25 1.74
N LEU A 11 -0.08 30.75 0.84
CA LEU A 11 -0.31 29.50 0.11
C LEU A 11 -0.21 28.38 1.15
N VAL A 12 -1.33 28.07 1.81
CA VAL A 12 -1.49 26.78 2.46
C VAL A 12 -1.44 25.75 1.35
N PRO A 13 -0.46 24.82 1.33
CA PRO A 13 -0.50 23.73 0.37
C PRO A 13 -1.73 22.90 0.72
N ILE A 14 -2.78 23.04 -0.09
CA ILE A 14 -3.84 22.05 -0.12
C ILE A 14 -3.13 20.77 -0.56
N LEU A 15 -2.90 19.87 0.39
CA LEU A 15 -2.44 18.52 0.12
C LEU A 15 -3.44 17.94 -0.88
N SER A 16 -3.06 17.98 -2.16
CA SER A 16 -3.74 17.28 -3.22
C SER A 16 -3.71 15.83 -2.80
N GLN A 17 -4.82 15.34 -2.24
CA GLN A 17 -5.02 13.92 -2.04
C GLN A 17 -4.82 13.33 -3.43
N SER A 18 -3.69 12.63 -3.58
CA SER A 18 -3.36 11.89 -4.79
C SER A 18 -4.14 10.57 -4.68
N TRP A 19 -4.96 10.28 -5.69
CA TRP A 19 -5.94 9.20 -5.63
C TRP A 19 -5.17 7.89 -5.83
N GLY A 20 -5.45 6.90 -4.98
CA GLY A 20 -4.56 5.75 -4.66
C GLY A 20 -4.19 5.67 -3.17
N PHE A 21 -4.33 6.78 -2.44
CA PHE A 21 -3.96 6.87 -1.02
C PHE A 21 -5.07 6.44 -0.05
N PHE A 22 -6.34 6.55 -0.47
CA PHE A 22 -7.49 6.34 0.39
C PHE A 22 -7.48 4.97 1.09
N ALA A 23 -7.19 3.90 0.35
CA ALA A 23 -7.18 2.54 0.90
C ALA A 23 -6.06 2.38 1.94
N HIS A 24 -4.84 2.82 1.63
CA HIS A 24 -3.68 2.79 2.54
C HIS A 24 -3.94 3.49 3.87
N GLN A 25 -4.50 4.71 3.81
CA GLN A 25 -4.89 5.48 4.98
C GLN A 25 -5.97 4.77 5.80
N LYS A 26 -7.04 4.28 5.14
CA LYS A 26 -8.15 3.60 5.82
C LYS A 26 -7.69 2.28 6.45
N ILE A 27 -6.83 1.50 5.79
CA ILE A 27 -6.25 0.25 6.31
C ILE A 27 -5.44 0.53 7.59
N ASN A 28 -4.47 1.44 7.52
CA ASN A 28 -3.61 1.77 8.67
C ASN A 28 -4.42 2.31 9.85
N ARG A 29 -5.36 3.21 9.58
CA ARG A 29 -6.27 3.75 10.60
C ARG A 29 -7.07 2.65 11.29
N LEU A 30 -7.63 1.71 10.52
CA LEU A 30 -8.48 0.65 11.07
C LEU A 30 -7.67 -0.40 11.83
N ALA A 31 -6.43 -0.67 11.42
CA ALA A 31 -5.54 -1.59 12.11
C ALA A 31 -5.27 -1.18 13.57
N VAL A 32 -5.27 0.13 13.89
CA VAL A 32 -5.14 0.63 15.27
C VAL A 32 -6.21 0.05 16.20
N PHE A 33 -7.44 -0.15 15.70
CA PHE A 33 -8.55 -0.68 16.51
C PHE A 33 -8.50 -2.19 16.71
N THR A 34 -7.56 -2.90 16.08
CA THR A 34 -7.35 -4.34 16.28
C THR A 34 -6.42 -4.62 17.47
N LEU A 35 -5.62 -3.61 17.88
CA LEU A 35 -4.56 -3.77 18.88
C LEU A 35 -5.10 -4.04 20.29
N PRO A 36 -4.33 -4.72 21.16
CA PRO A 36 -4.71 -4.90 22.56
C PRO A 36 -4.65 -3.56 23.33
N PRO A 37 -5.35 -3.42 24.47
CA PRO A 37 -5.42 -2.16 25.24
C PRO A 37 -4.06 -1.53 25.55
N GLU A 38 -3.04 -2.34 25.85
CA GLU A 38 -1.67 -1.95 26.20
C GLU A 38 -0.97 -1.21 25.05
N MET A 39 -1.30 -1.55 23.81
CA MET A 39 -0.79 -0.84 22.63
C MET A 39 -1.75 0.25 22.15
N MET A 40 -3.05 0.00 22.28
CA MET A 40 -4.09 0.84 21.68
C MET A 40 -4.02 2.29 22.18
N VAL A 41 -3.64 2.53 23.44
CA VAL A 41 -3.53 3.90 23.98
C VAL A 41 -2.52 4.73 23.18
N PHE A 42 -1.30 4.22 22.98
CA PHE A 42 -0.24 4.89 22.21
C PHE A 42 -0.63 5.09 20.74
N TYR A 43 -1.13 4.04 20.08
CA TYR A 43 -1.48 4.12 18.66
C TYR A 43 -2.72 5.00 18.40
N LYS A 44 -3.70 5.01 19.30
CA LYS A 44 -4.91 5.83 19.15
C LYS A 44 -4.61 7.32 19.34
N GLN A 45 -3.72 7.68 20.27
CA GLN A 45 -3.26 9.06 20.39
C GLN A 45 -2.54 9.54 19.12
N ASN A 46 -1.76 8.65 18.48
CA ASN A 46 -1.01 8.94 17.27
C ASN A 46 -1.72 8.52 15.97
N ILE A 47 -3.03 8.28 16.01
CA ILE A 47 -3.76 7.70 14.86
C ILE A 47 -3.73 8.60 13.63
N GLN A 48 -3.65 9.93 13.82
CA GLN A 48 -3.52 10.87 12.71
C GLN A 48 -2.17 10.69 12.00
N HIS A 49 -1.07 10.60 12.76
CA HIS A 49 0.25 10.31 12.19
C HIS A 49 0.23 9.00 11.40
N ILE A 50 -0.27 7.91 12.02
CA ILE A 50 -0.36 6.60 11.36
C ILE A 50 -1.18 6.67 10.07
N THR A 51 -2.30 7.39 10.08
CA THR A 51 -3.18 7.53 8.92
C THR A 51 -2.51 8.34 7.81
N GLU A 52 -1.96 9.51 8.12
CA GLU A 52 -1.41 10.44 7.13
C GLU A 52 -0.08 9.94 6.55
N ASN A 53 0.74 9.24 7.35
CA ASN A 53 2.04 8.74 6.91
C ASN A 53 1.96 7.41 6.14
N ALA A 54 0.78 6.76 6.11
CA ALA A 54 0.54 5.51 5.37
C ALA A 54 0.81 5.60 3.85
N VAL A 55 1.00 6.79 3.30
CA VAL A 55 1.21 7.03 1.86
C VAL A 55 2.63 7.50 1.54
N LYS A 56 3.45 7.75 2.58
CA LYS A 56 4.83 8.21 2.41
C LYS A 56 5.70 7.25 1.57
N PRO A 57 5.53 5.92 1.62
CA PRO A 57 6.26 5.02 0.73
C PRO A 57 6.03 5.33 -0.75
N ASP A 58 4.77 5.50 -1.16
CA ASP A 58 4.43 5.91 -2.52
C ASP A 58 5.04 7.26 -2.89
N MET A 59 4.98 8.24 -1.98
CA MET A 59 5.52 9.57 -2.24
C MET A 59 7.04 9.54 -2.48
N ARG A 60 7.77 8.68 -1.75
CA ARG A 60 9.24 8.59 -1.86
C ARG A 60 9.70 7.59 -2.92
N ARG A 61 8.79 6.81 -3.53
CA ARG A 61 9.11 5.83 -4.58
C ARG A 61 9.77 6.43 -5.81
N TYR A 62 9.59 7.73 -6.04
CA TYR A 62 10.20 8.48 -7.14
C TYR A 62 11.48 9.25 -6.75
N ALA A 63 11.82 9.29 -5.46
CA ALA A 63 12.92 10.08 -4.93
C ALA A 63 14.02 9.20 -4.30
N VAL A 64 13.64 8.08 -3.70
CA VAL A 64 14.56 7.20 -2.95
C VAL A 64 14.98 6.02 -3.80
N LYS A 65 16.29 5.88 -3.99
CA LYS A 65 16.89 4.75 -4.69
C LYS A 65 16.44 3.42 -4.08
N ASN A 66 16.07 2.48 -4.94
CA ASN A 66 15.59 1.14 -4.58
C ASN A 66 14.31 1.13 -3.71
N GLU A 67 13.52 2.21 -3.71
CA GLU A 67 12.21 2.22 -3.08
C GLU A 67 11.16 1.51 -3.92
N ALA A 68 11.06 1.83 -5.22
CA ALA A 68 10.03 1.29 -6.10
C ALA A 68 9.86 -0.25 -6.04
N PRO A 69 10.94 -1.07 -6.04
CA PRO A 69 10.81 -2.53 -5.93
C PRO A 69 10.20 -3.03 -4.62
N ARG A 70 10.07 -2.19 -3.59
CA ARG A 70 9.51 -2.58 -2.28
C ARG A 70 8.00 -2.68 -2.28
N HIS A 71 7.33 -2.15 -3.31
CA HIS A 71 5.88 -2.10 -3.42
C HIS A 71 5.26 -3.32 -4.12
N TYR A 72 6.06 -4.16 -4.77
CA TYR A 72 5.51 -5.25 -5.57
C TYR A 72 6.43 -6.47 -5.57
N ILE A 73 5.93 -7.55 -6.17
CA ILE A 73 6.73 -8.70 -6.61
C ILE A 73 6.09 -9.31 -7.85
N ASP A 74 6.69 -9.11 -9.00
CA ASP A 74 6.23 -9.62 -10.29
C ASP A 74 6.50 -11.12 -10.39
N VAL A 75 5.75 -11.94 -9.66
CA VAL A 75 6.04 -13.37 -9.50
C VAL A 75 5.99 -14.13 -10.83
N ASP A 76 5.22 -13.64 -11.80
CA ASP A 76 5.04 -14.25 -13.11
C ASP A 76 6.30 -14.28 -13.98
N VAL A 77 7.33 -13.47 -13.68
CA VAL A 77 8.62 -13.52 -14.39
C VAL A 77 9.47 -14.73 -14.00
N TYR A 78 9.19 -15.35 -12.86
CA TYR A 78 9.97 -16.49 -12.35
C TYR A 78 9.40 -17.84 -12.82
N GLY A 79 8.42 -17.84 -13.72
CA GLY A 79 7.86 -19.01 -14.39
C GLY A 79 6.58 -19.56 -13.78
N ASP A 80 6.14 -20.70 -14.30
CA ASP A 80 4.84 -21.27 -13.96
C ASP A 80 4.72 -21.63 -12.48
N SER A 81 3.61 -21.20 -11.86
CA SER A 81 3.36 -21.39 -10.43
C SER A 81 4.47 -20.82 -9.54
N ALA A 82 5.23 -19.82 -10.01
CA ALA A 82 6.31 -19.20 -9.27
C ALA A 82 5.87 -18.69 -7.90
N VAL A 83 4.63 -18.19 -7.77
CA VAL A 83 4.07 -17.77 -6.49
C VAL A 83 4.15 -18.85 -5.39
N TYR A 84 4.18 -20.13 -5.77
CA TYR A 84 4.33 -21.29 -4.88
C TYR A 84 5.77 -21.81 -4.74
N LYS A 85 6.64 -21.49 -5.70
CA LYS A 85 7.98 -22.09 -5.84
C LYS A 85 9.13 -21.14 -5.47
N MET A 86 8.87 -19.83 -5.46
CA MET A 86 9.87 -18.85 -5.06
C MET A 86 10.35 -19.10 -3.64
N PRO A 87 11.66 -19.01 -3.37
CA PRO A 87 12.19 -19.17 -2.02
C PRO A 87 11.55 -18.17 -1.06
N ARG A 88 11.21 -18.63 0.15
CA ARG A 88 10.48 -17.79 1.10
C ARG A 88 11.40 -16.86 1.89
N TYR A 89 12.68 -17.17 1.97
CA TYR A 89 13.68 -16.40 2.69
C TYR A 89 14.63 -15.67 1.73
N TRP A 90 15.05 -14.46 2.11
CA TRP A 90 15.86 -13.58 1.26
C TRP A 90 17.15 -14.23 0.76
N ASN A 91 17.92 -14.87 1.64
CA ASN A 91 19.22 -15.45 1.27
C ASN A 91 19.07 -16.56 0.22
N GLU A 92 18.05 -17.41 0.36
CA GLU A 92 17.73 -18.47 -0.60
C GLU A 92 17.27 -17.88 -1.94
N ALA A 93 16.51 -16.78 -1.90
CA ALA A 93 16.07 -16.06 -3.08
C ALA A 93 17.26 -15.46 -3.83
N VAL A 94 18.19 -14.82 -3.12
CA VAL A 94 19.41 -14.24 -3.70
C VAL A 94 20.31 -15.33 -4.29
N GLU A 95 20.48 -16.45 -3.60
CA GLU A 95 21.25 -17.58 -4.12
C GLU A 95 20.66 -18.12 -5.43
N ARG A 96 19.32 -18.19 -5.51
CA ARG A 96 18.63 -18.70 -6.70
C ARG A 96 18.56 -17.71 -7.85
N TYR A 97 18.32 -16.42 -7.59
CA TYR A 97 17.97 -15.45 -8.63
C TYR A 97 18.91 -14.25 -8.73
N SER A 98 19.88 -14.07 -7.84
CA SER A 98 20.66 -12.83 -7.63
C SER A 98 19.85 -11.65 -7.06
N GLU A 99 20.53 -10.79 -6.31
CA GLU A 99 19.90 -9.58 -5.74
C GLU A 99 19.43 -8.61 -6.83
N ASP A 100 20.22 -8.40 -7.89
CA ASP A 100 19.86 -7.49 -8.98
C ASP A 100 18.55 -7.88 -9.66
N THR A 101 18.33 -9.18 -9.87
CA THR A 101 17.08 -9.69 -10.47
C THR A 101 15.90 -9.50 -9.52
N LEU A 102 16.09 -9.77 -8.22
CA LEU A 102 15.04 -9.54 -7.22
C LEU A 102 14.67 -8.05 -7.13
N GLN A 103 15.66 -7.15 -7.16
CA GLN A 103 15.41 -5.71 -7.18
C GLN A 103 14.71 -5.26 -8.47
N ALA A 104 14.97 -5.91 -9.61
CA ALA A 104 14.33 -5.57 -10.88
C ALA A 104 12.83 -5.95 -10.93
N TYR A 105 12.45 -7.03 -10.25
CA TYR A 105 11.09 -7.61 -10.29
C TYR A 105 10.34 -7.52 -8.98
N GLY A 106 10.87 -6.81 -7.98
CA GLY A 106 10.18 -6.51 -6.75
C GLY A 106 10.44 -7.50 -5.61
N ILE A 107 10.38 -6.96 -4.39
CA ILE A 107 10.82 -7.61 -3.16
C ILE A 107 9.84 -7.43 -1.99
N VAL A 108 8.59 -7.00 -2.23
CA VAL A 108 7.64 -6.64 -1.15
C VAL A 108 7.54 -7.66 0.00
N PRO A 109 7.41 -9.00 -0.19
CA PRO A 109 7.30 -9.92 0.94
C PRO A 109 8.58 -10.00 1.79
N TYR A 110 9.75 -9.84 1.16
CA TYR A 110 11.03 -9.80 1.88
C TYR A 110 11.22 -8.46 2.59
N HIS A 111 10.76 -7.37 1.96
CA HIS A 111 10.85 -6.05 2.56
C HIS A 111 9.99 -5.92 3.83
N ILE A 112 8.76 -6.45 3.80
CA ILE A 112 7.86 -6.55 4.96
C ILE A 112 8.57 -7.24 6.14
N ASN A 113 9.25 -8.36 5.89
CA ASN A 113 9.98 -9.07 6.93
C ASN A 113 11.16 -8.25 7.48
N ARG A 114 11.95 -7.62 6.60
CA ARG A 114 13.05 -6.73 7.02
C ARG A 114 12.54 -5.56 7.87
N MET A 115 11.44 -4.94 7.47
CA MET A 115 10.79 -3.86 8.21
C MET A 115 10.29 -4.32 9.58
N SER A 116 9.80 -5.56 9.68
CA SER A 116 9.38 -6.14 10.96
C SER A 116 10.54 -6.20 11.95
N TYR A 117 11.75 -6.59 11.52
CA TYR A 117 12.93 -6.54 12.38
C TYR A 117 13.28 -5.12 12.84
N TRP A 118 13.16 -4.13 11.95
CA TRP A 118 13.37 -2.73 12.32
C TRP A 118 12.33 -2.25 13.34
N LEU A 119 11.06 -2.64 13.18
CA LEU A 119 10.00 -2.28 14.12
C LEU A 119 10.20 -2.96 15.48
N ILE A 120 10.63 -4.23 15.51
CA ILE A 120 11.02 -4.92 16.75
C ILE A 120 12.13 -4.12 17.46
N ASN A 121 13.18 -3.72 16.74
CA ASN A 121 14.27 -2.94 17.33
C ASN A 121 13.80 -1.56 17.83
N ALA A 122 12.89 -0.89 17.11
CA ALA A 122 12.33 0.38 17.54
C ALA A 122 11.53 0.24 18.85
N PHE A 123 10.74 -0.83 18.98
CA PHE A 123 10.07 -1.16 20.24
C PHE A 123 11.07 -1.47 21.37
N GLN A 124 12.09 -2.29 21.12
CA GLN A 124 13.11 -2.61 22.13
C GLN A 124 13.83 -1.36 22.64
N ASN A 125 14.10 -0.41 21.75
CA ASN A 125 14.74 0.85 22.06
C ASN A 125 13.79 1.91 22.60
N LYS A 126 12.48 1.61 22.68
CA LYS A 126 11.44 2.56 23.11
C LYS A 126 11.45 3.88 22.30
N ASP A 127 11.76 3.78 21.01
CA ASP A 127 11.87 4.94 20.10
C ASP A 127 10.51 5.25 19.47
N ALA A 128 9.76 6.18 20.07
CA ALA A 128 8.40 6.52 19.69
C ALA A 128 8.28 6.94 18.21
N ASP A 129 9.17 7.81 17.73
CA ASP A 129 9.17 8.31 16.36
C ASP A 129 9.41 7.18 15.36
N GLN A 130 10.37 6.30 15.64
CA GLN A 130 10.65 5.17 14.77
C GLN A 130 9.53 4.12 14.81
N ILE A 131 8.90 3.89 15.96
CA ILE A 131 7.73 3.00 16.05
C ILE A 131 6.62 3.52 15.14
N LEU A 132 6.28 4.82 15.21
CA LEU A 132 5.21 5.41 14.40
C LEU A 132 5.53 5.40 12.90
N ARG A 133 6.75 5.80 12.53
CA ARG A 133 7.19 5.80 11.13
C ARG A 133 7.20 4.39 10.54
N LEU A 134 7.86 3.45 11.22
CA LEU A 134 7.98 2.07 10.75
C LEU A 134 6.62 1.36 10.75
N SER A 135 5.73 1.65 11.70
CA SER A 135 4.37 1.09 11.70
C SER A 135 3.58 1.55 10.48
N SER A 136 3.63 2.86 10.16
CA SER A 136 2.94 3.44 9.00
C SER A 136 3.48 2.89 7.68
N ASP A 137 4.80 2.84 7.54
CA ASP A 137 5.50 2.31 6.36
C ASP A 137 5.21 0.80 6.19
N LEU A 138 5.31 0.01 7.27
CA LEU A 138 5.00 -1.42 7.24
C LEU A 138 3.54 -1.67 6.84
N GLY A 139 2.61 -0.85 7.35
CA GLY A 139 1.20 -0.96 7.01
C GLY A 139 0.92 -0.75 5.52
N HIS A 140 1.66 0.16 4.88
CA HIS A 140 1.60 0.38 3.43
C HIS A 140 2.07 -0.84 2.64
N TYR A 141 3.28 -1.34 2.90
CA TYR A 141 3.80 -2.48 2.13
C TYR A 141 2.97 -3.76 2.34
N ILE A 142 2.38 -3.94 3.52
CA ILE A 142 1.41 -5.01 3.77
C ILE A 142 0.15 -4.84 2.90
N ALA A 143 -0.36 -3.61 2.78
CA ALA A 143 -1.50 -3.33 1.92
C ALA A 143 -1.17 -3.62 0.45
N ASP A 144 -0.01 -3.18 -0.04
CA ASP A 144 0.52 -3.47 -1.38
C ASP A 144 0.62 -4.99 -1.66
N ALA A 145 1.18 -5.76 -0.73
CA ALA A 145 1.29 -7.22 -0.86
C ALA A 145 -0.08 -7.94 -0.98
N ASN A 146 -1.17 -7.28 -0.58
CA ASN A 146 -2.54 -7.80 -0.72
C ASN A 146 -3.23 -7.34 -2.01
N VAL A 147 -2.60 -6.52 -2.85
CA VAL A 147 -3.12 -6.07 -4.15
C VAL A 147 -2.76 -7.09 -5.24
N PRO A 148 -3.74 -7.70 -5.92
CA PRO A 148 -3.45 -8.69 -6.98
C PRO A 148 -2.54 -8.15 -8.09
N LEU A 149 -2.71 -6.88 -8.47
CA LEU A 149 -1.96 -6.24 -9.54
C LEU A 149 -0.50 -5.90 -9.15
N HIS A 150 -0.14 -5.99 -7.86
CA HIS A 150 1.24 -5.85 -7.39
C HIS A 150 2.01 -7.18 -7.44
N THR A 151 1.41 -8.21 -8.06
CA THR A 151 2.00 -9.54 -8.17
C THR A 151 2.38 -9.95 -9.61
N THR A 152 2.38 -9.01 -10.57
CA THR A 152 2.49 -9.33 -11.99
C THR A 152 3.14 -8.23 -12.81
N VAL A 153 3.92 -8.60 -13.83
CA VAL A 153 4.36 -7.64 -14.85
C VAL A 153 3.21 -7.00 -15.61
N ASN A 154 2.02 -7.59 -15.65
CA ASN A 154 0.82 -7.01 -16.27
C ASN A 154 0.02 -6.11 -15.31
N TYR A 155 0.68 -5.50 -14.32
CA TYR A 155 0.07 -4.71 -13.25
C TYR A 155 -0.91 -3.62 -13.71
N ASN A 156 -0.69 -3.01 -14.87
CA ASN A 156 -1.56 -1.97 -15.40
C ASN A 156 -2.34 -2.44 -16.63
N GLY A 157 -2.42 -3.76 -16.88
CA GLY A 157 -3.12 -4.32 -18.02
C GLY A 157 -2.44 -4.05 -19.36
N GLN A 158 -1.19 -3.59 -19.36
CA GLN A 158 -0.47 -3.16 -20.55
C GLN A 158 -0.10 -4.32 -21.49
N LEU A 159 -0.07 -5.55 -21.00
CA LEU A 159 0.17 -6.76 -21.80
C LEU A 159 -1.14 -7.41 -22.28
N SER A 160 -2.29 -7.00 -21.74
CA SER A 160 -3.60 -7.61 -22.03
C SER A 160 -4.63 -6.66 -22.66
N GLY A 161 -4.26 -5.40 -22.88
CA GLY A 161 -5.10 -4.36 -23.50
C GLY A 161 -6.09 -3.71 -22.53
N GLN A 162 -5.72 -3.61 -21.25
CA GLN A 162 -6.58 -3.14 -20.16
C GLN A 162 -5.93 -1.97 -19.41
N TYR A 163 -5.25 -1.08 -20.16
CA TYR A 163 -4.46 0.02 -19.60
C TYR A 163 -5.27 0.85 -18.60
N GLY A 164 -4.69 1.10 -17.42
CA GLY A 164 -5.33 1.84 -16.32
C GLY A 164 -6.09 0.95 -15.32
N ILE A 165 -6.08 -0.37 -15.47
CA ILE A 165 -6.76 -1.28 -14.52
C ILE A 165 -6.18 -1.21 -13.10
N HIS A 166 -4.90 -0.81 -12.95
CA HIS A 166 -4.25 -0.65 -11.65
C HIS A 166 -4.98 0.37 -10.77
N GLY A 167 -5.00 1.63 -11.21
CA GLY A 167 -5.70 2.70 -10.50
C GLY A 167 -7.22 2.50 -10.47
N PHE A 168 -7.77 1.75 -11.43
CA PHE A 168 -9.18 1.37 -11.38
C PHE A 168 -9.48 0.44 -10.19
N TRP A 169 -8.68 -0.60 -9.99
CA TRP A 169 -8.89 -1.54 -8.89
C TRP A 169 -8.51 -0.94 -7.53
N GLU A 170 -7.35 -0.27 -7.46
CA GLU A 170 -6.75 0.19 -6.20
C GLU A 170 -7.33 1.51 -5.68
N SER A 171 -7.64 2.46 -6.56
CA SER A 171 -8.15 3.77 -6.16
C SER A 171 -9.67 3.81 -6.31
N ARG A 172 -10.14 3.62 -7.55
CA ARG A 172 -11.51 3.95 -7.92
C ARG A 172 -12.55 3.07 -7.22
N LEU A 173 -12.32 1.77 -7.10
CA LEU A 173 -13.27 0.88 -6.42
C LEU A 173 -13.40 1.19 -4.92
N PRO A 174 -12.31 1.28 -4.12
CA PRO A 174 -12.42 1.71 -2.73
C PRO A 174 -13.07 3.08 -2.55
N GLU A 175 -12.73 4.07 -3.38
CA GLU A 175 -13.30 5.42 -3.26
C GLU A 175 -14.81 5.44 -3.50
N LEU A 176 -15.31 4.63 -4.44
CA LEU A 176 -16.75 4.56 -4.72
C LEU A 176 -17.53 3.73 -3.70
N PHE A 177 -16.94 2.66 -3.17
CA PHE A 177 -17.71 1.59 -2.53
C PHE A 177 -17.31 1.28 -1.08
N ALA A 178 -16.19 1.80 -0.57
CA ALA A 178 -15.70 1.40 0.76
C ALA A 178 -16.57 1.81 1.94
N ASP A 179 -17.50 2.75 1.75
CA ASP A 179 -18.48 3.10 2.79
C ASP A 179 -19.54 2.00 2.97
N ASN A 180 -19.65 1.06 2.03
CA ASN A 180 -20.54 -0.11 2.12
C ASN A 180 -19.81 -1.38 2.58
N TYR A 181 -18.51 -1.32 2.86
CA TYR A 181 -17.72 -2.49 3.28
C TYR A 181 -17.84 -2.71 4.79
N ASP A 182 -17.93 -3.98 5.22
CA ASP A 182 -17.65 -4.36 6.60
C ASP A 182 -16.13 -4.57 6.75
N LEU A 183 -15.46 -3.60 7.37
CA LEU A 183 -14.01 -3.64 7.58
C LEU A 183 -13.62 -4.06 9.00
N LEU A 184 -14.53 -4.64 9.79
CA LEU A 184 -14.21 -5.14 11.13
C LEU A 184 -13.53 -6.51 11.04
N THR A 185 -12.25 -6.57 11.45
CA THR A 185 -11.41 -7.78 11.29
C THR A 185 -11.14 -8.55 12.58
N GLY A 186 -11.54 -8.00 13.73
CA GLY A 186 -11.27 -8.60 15.04
C GLY A 186 -9.96 -8.11 15.65
N LYS A 187 -9.50 -8.83 16.70
CA LYS A 187 -8.28 -8.47 17.42
C LYS A 187 -7.03 -8.96 16.67
N ALA A 188 -5.92 -8.25 16.88
CA ALA A 188 -4.61 -8.69 16.45
C ALA A 188 -4.21 -9.99 17.16
N GLU A 189 -3.54 -10.86 16.42
CA GLU A 189 -3.07 -12.18 16.86
C GLU A 189 -1.57 -12.29 16.64
N TYR A 190 -0.92 -13.08 17.50
CA TYR A 190 0.52 -13.27 17.42
C TYR A 190 0.86 -14.18 16.24
N VAL A 191 1.82 -13.74 15.43
CA VAL A 191 2.32 -14.46 14.27
C VAL A 191 3.74 -14.92 14.57
N GLU A 192 3.92 -16.24 14.58
CA GLU A 192 5.21 -16.85 14.86
C GLU A 192 6.23 -16.50 13.77
N ASN A 193 5.85 -16.69 12.50
CA ASN A 193 6.71 -16.45 11.33
C ASN A 193 6.12 -15.37 10.40
N LEU A 194 6.59 -14.14 10.59
CA LEU A 194 6.17 -12.97 9.80
C LEU A 194 6.58 -13.07 8.32
N GLN A 195 7.70 -13.74 7.99
CA GLN A 195 8.12 -13.91 6.60
C GLN A 195 7.13 -14.78 5.81
N LEU A 196 6.70 -15.89 6.40
CA LEU A 196 5.74 -16.79 5.75
C LEU A 196 4.37 -16.12 5.61
N TYR A 197 3.92 -15.38 6.63
CA TYR A 197 2.64 -14.67 6.52
C TYR A 197 2.66 -13.59 5.43
N ALA A 198 3.79 -12.89 5.23
CA ALA A 198 3.95 -11.97 4.10
C ALA A 198 3.85 -12.67 2.74
N TRP A 199 4.34 -13.90 2.63
CA TRP A 199 4.19 -14.71 1.43
C TRP A 199 2.78 -15.22 1.21
N ASP A 200 2.09 -15.62 2.27
CA ASP A 200 0.69 -16.04 2.18
C ASP A 200 -0.18 -14.90 1.64
N ALA A 201 0.10 -13.64 2.03
CA ALA A 201 -0.59 -12.48 1.47
C ALA A 201 -0.37 -12.36 -0.06
N VAL A 202 0.88 -12.45 -0.51
CA VAL A 202 1.23 -12.41 -1.95
C VAL A 202 0.58 -13.56 -2.71
N VAL A 203 0.60 -14.79 -2.17
CA VAL A 203 -0.06 -15.95 -2.78
C VAL A 203 -1.54 -15.69 -2.96
N ASN A 204 -2.24 -15.34 -1.88
CA ASN A 204 -3.68 -15.08 -1.91
C ASN A 204 -4.06 -13.90 -2.82
N ALA A 205 -3.19 -12.88 -2.93
CA ALA A 205 -3.40 -11.76 -3.84
C ALA A 205 -3.24 -12.20 -5.31
N HIS A 206 -2.18 -12.96 -5.62
CA HIS A 206 -1.91 -13.45 -6.97
C HIS A 206 -2.99 -14.41 -7.46
N GLU A 207 -3.54 -15.26 -6.60
CA GLU A 207 -4.66 -16.15 -6.95
C GLU A 207 -5.92 -15.41 -7.36
N ALA A 208 -6.08 -14.13 -6.97
CA ALA A 208 -7.21 -13.30 -7.37
C ALA A 208 -6.98 -12.52 -8.67
N LEU A 209 -5.75 -12.53 -9.22
CA LEU A 209 -5.35 -11.74 -10.37
C LEU A 209 -6.14 -12.12 -11.65
N ASP A 210 -6.44 -13.40 -11.81
CA ASP A 210 -7.17 -13.93 -12.96
C ASP A 210 -8.54 -13.25 -13.10
N SER A 211 -9.27 -13.13 -11.99
CA SER A 211 -10.60 -12.58 -11.88
C SER A 211 -10.58 -11.07 -12.08
N VAL A 212 -9.55 -10.38 -11.58
CA VAL A 212 -9.32 -8.95 -11.84
C VAL A 212 -9.21 -8.70 -13.35
N LEU A 213 -8.32 -9.40 -14.04
CA LEU A 213 -8.11 -9.19 -15.47
C LEU A 213 -9.29 -9.71 -16.31
N MET A 214 -9.81 -10.89 -16.02
CA MET A 214 -10.87 -11.54 -16.80
C MET A 214 -12.17 -10.76 -16.75
N PHE A 215 -12.61 -10.32 -15.57
CA PHE A 215 -13.91 -9.66 -15.44
C PHE A 215 -13.94 -8.26 -16.04
N GLU A 216 -12.84 -7.50 -15.96
CA GLU A 216 -12.73 -6.21 -16.63
C GLU A 216 -12.83 -6.40 -18.15
N LYS A 217 -12.10 -7.39 -18.70
CA LYS A 217 -12.12 -7.68 -20.14
C LYS A 217 -13.49 -8.16 -20.62
N MET A 218 -14.17 -8.99 -19.82
CA MET A 218 -15.52 -9.44 -20.11
C MET A 218 -16.52 -8.29 -20.14
N LEU A 219 -16.44 -7.35 -19.19
CA LEU A 219 -17.31 -6.18 -19.18
C LEU A 219 -17.02 -5.22 -20.32
N THR A 220 -15.74 -5.02 -20.66
CA THR A 220 -15.33 -4.22 -21.83
C THR A 220 -15.97 -4.73 -23.12
N ARG A 221 -16.10 -6.05 -23.30
CA ARG A 221 -16.77 -6.63 -24.47
C ARG A 221 -18.29 -6.39 -24.50
N LYS A 222 -18.90 -6.14 -23.34
CA LYS A 222 -20.35 -5.92 -23.20
C LYS A 222 -20.72 -4.44 -23.29
N TYR A 223 -19.86 -3.54 -22.82
CA TYR A 223 -20.11 -2.11 -22.77
C TYR A 223 -19.75 -1.42 -24.09
N PRO A 224 -20.60 -0.51 -24.61
CA PRO A 224 -20.16 0.46 -25.60
C PRO A 224 -19.00 1.29 -25.07
N GLU A 225 -18.03 1.63 -25.92
CA GLU A 225 -16.85 2.40 -25.52
C GLU A 225 -17.23 3.74 -24.84
N SER A 226 -18.28 4.40 -25.34
CA SER A 226 -18.83 5.64 -24.79
C SER A 226 -19.43 5.52 -23.39
N LYS A 227 -19.68 4.30 -22.90
CA LYS A 227 -20.22 4.03 -21.55
C LYS A 227 -19.18 3.44 -20.59
N LYS A 228 -18.04 2.99 -21.10
CA LYS A 228 -16.96 2.43 -20.26
C LYS A 228 -16.30 3.52 -19.41
N TYR A 229 -16.09 4.68 -20.00
CA TYR A 229 -15.41 5.81 -19.36
C TYR A 229 -16.37 6.97 -19.11
N GLY A 230 -16.05 7.75 -18.09
CA GLY A 230 -16.68 9.04 -17.79
C GLY A 230 -15.62 10.09 -17.50
N TYR A 231 -16.07 11.31 -17.23
CA TYR A 231 -15.25 12.42 -16.80
C TYR A 231 -15.70 12.86 -15.41
N GLU A 232 -14.74 13.08 -14.52
CA GLU A 232 -15.01 13.59 -13.17
C GLU A 232 -14.12 14.79 -12.88
N GLU A 233 -14.70 15.78 -12.19
CA GLU A 233 -13.95 16.92 -11.67
C GLU A 233 -13.21 16.52 -10.39
N ARG A 234 -11.92 16.85 -10.36
CA ARG A 234 -11.02 16.57 -9.25
C ARG A 234 -10.23 17.82 -8.92
N GLY A 235 -10.72 18.56 -7.94
CA GLY A 235 -10.23 19.92 -7.68
C GLY A 235 -10.45 20.79 -8.91
N ASN A 236 -9.35 21.24 -9.53
CA ASN A 236 -9.38 22.11 -10.72
C ASN A 236 -9.14 21.34 -12.04
N THR A 237 -9.12 20.01 -12.04
CA THR A 237 -8.82 19.21 -13.23
C THR A 237 -9.93 18.20 -13.52
N THR A 238 -10.29 18.05 -14.78
CA THR A 238 -11.20 17.00 -15.24
C THR A 238 -10.39 15.79 -15.70
N ILE A 239 -10.66 14.61 -15.12
CA ILE A 239 -9.95 13.37 -15.46
C ILE A 239 -10.88 12.39 -16.15
N ARG A 240 -10.38 11.71 -17.19
CA ARG A 240 -11.06 10.55 -17.78
C ARG A 240 -10.84 9.35 -16.86
N THR A 241 -11.91 8.73 -16.38
CA THR A 241 -11.87 7.57 -15.49
C THR A 241 -12.92 6.53 -15.87
N TYR A 242 -12.88 5.34 -15.26
CA TYR A 242 -13.93 4.34 -15.41
C TYR A 242 -15.27 4.90 -14.89
N SER A 243 -16.33 4.76 -15.69
CA SER A 243 -17.65 5.27 -15.33
C SER A 243 -18.18 4.58 -14.07
N TYR A 244 -19.09 5.24 -13.37
CA TYR A 244 -19.73 4.65 -12.18
C TYR A 244 -20.42 3.32 -12.51
N ASP A 245 -21.19 3.26 -13.59
CA ASP A 245 -21.92 2.05 -13.99
C ASP A 245 -20.97 0.87 -14.29
N PHE A 246 -19.89 1.12 -15.03
CA PHE A 246 -18.88 0.09 -15.30
C PHE A 246 -18.20 -0.36 -14.01
N SER A 247 -17.85 0.60 -13.13
CA SER A 247 -17.24 0.33 -11.83
C SER A 247 -18.15 -0.53 -10.94
N SER A 248 -19.44 -0.23 -10.89
CA SER A 248 -20.44 -0.96 -10.11
C SER A 248 -20.63 -2.39 -10.59
N ASP A 249 -20.75 -2.58 -11.91
CA ASP A 249 -20.88 -3.91 -12.50
C ASP A 249 -19.60 -4.74 -12.32
N TYR A 250 -18.43 -4.11 -12.43
CA TYR A 250 -17.13 -4.76 -12.18
C TYR A 250 -16.99 -5.15 -10.70
N HIS A 251 -17.29 -4.23 -9.79
CA HIS A 251 -17.27 -4.50 -8.35
C HIS A 251 -18.20 -5.66 -7.97
N ARG A 252 -19.41 -5.71 -8.55
CA ARG A 252 -20.36 -6.83 -8.35
C ARG A 252 -19.79 -8.15 -8.84
N LYS A 253 -19.10 -8.16 -9.99
CA LYS A 253 -18.46 -9.37 -10.55
C LYS A 253 -17.28 -9.86 -9.73
N LEU A 254 -16.49 -8.94 -9.17
CA LEU A 254 -15.44 -9.26 -8.21
C LEU A 254 -15.99 -9.84 -6.89
N ASN A 255 -17.31 -9.78 -6.68
CA ASN A 255 -18.02 -10.45 -5.59
C ASN A 255 -17.36 -10.20 -4.22
N GLY A 256 -17.17 -8.93 -3.83
CA GLY A 256 -16.57 -8.55 -2.55
C GLY A 256 -15.05 -8.74 -2.45
N MET A 257 -14.33 -8.94 -3.57
CA MET A 257 -12.87 -9.14 -3.53
C MET A 257 -12.12 -7.95 -2.91
N VAL A 258 -12.45 -6.72 -3.31
CA VAL A 258 -11.75 -5.52 -2.83
C VAL A 258 -11.89 -5.40 -1.31
N GLU A 259 -13.11 -5.56 -0.79
CA GLU A 259 -13.39 -5.64 0.64
C GLU A 259 -12.58 -6.75 1.32
N ARG A 260 -12.58 -7.98 0.78
CA ARG A 260 -11.80 -9.09 1.34
C ARG A 260 -10.30 -8.79 1.40
N ARG A 261 -9.74 -8.12 0.38
CA ARG A 261 -8.33 -7.72 0.36
C ARG A 261 -8.06 -6.63 1.40
N MET A 262 -8.90 -5.60 1.50
CA MET A 262 -8.76 -4.57 2.55
C MET A 262 -8.86 -5.17 3.96
N ARG A 263 -9.79 -6.09 4.20
CA ARG A 263 -9.90 -6.83 5.47
C ARG A 263 -8.65 -7.65 5.77
N ALA A 264 -8.11 -8.36 4.77
CA ALA A 264 -6.86 -9.10 4.93
C ALA A 264 -5.69 -8.18 5.31
N SER A 265 -5.57 -7.03 4.64
CA SER A 265 -4.57 -6.01 4.98
C SER A 265 -4.75 -5.48 6.41
N ILE A 266 -5.95 -5.06 6.82
CA ILE A 266 -6.20 -4.52 8.18
C ILE A 266 -5.82 -5.54 9.25
N LYS A 267 -6.24 -6.80 9.09
CA LYS A 267 -5.90 -7.89 10.03
C LYS A 267 -4.40 -8.09 10.11
N MET A 268 -3.74 -8.24 8.95
CA MET A 268 -2.31 -8.50 8.86
C MET A 268 -1.48 -7.34 9.44
N VAL A 269 -1.86 -6.09 9.19
CA VAL A 269 -1.17 -4.93 9.78
C VAL A 269 -1.24 -4.97 11.32
N GLY A 270 -2.42 -5.22 11.87
CA GLY A 270 -2.62 -5.38 13.32
C GLY A 270 -1.76 -6.51 13.90
N ASP A 271 -1.81 -7.68 13.26
CA ASP A 271 -1.04 -8.87 13.64
C ASP A 271 0.47 -8.60 13.62
N PHE A 272 0.97 -7.90 12.60
CA PHE A 272 2.38 -7.56 12.47
C PHE A 272 2.83 -6.58 13.55
N TRP A 273 2.10 -5.50 13.78
CA TRP A 273 2.42 -4.54 14.84
C TRP A 273 2.44 -5.22 16.21
N PHE A 274 1.40 -6.00 16.52
CA PHE A 274 1.30 -6.75 17.76
C PHE A 274 2.44 -7.77 17.92
N SER A 275 2.73 -8.54 16.87
CA SER A 275 3.81 -9.53 16.90
C SER A 275 5.18 -8.89 17.08
N CYS A 276 5.44 -7.74 16.45
CA CYS A 276 6.68 -7.00 16.64
C CYS A 276 6.83 -6.50 18.07
N TRP A 277 5.76 -5.97 18.67
CA TRP A 277 5.75 -5.53 20.06
C TRP A 277 5.98 -6.70 21.04
N VAL A 278 5.33 -7.85 20.82
CA VAL A 278 5.55 -9.06 21.63
C VAL A 278 6.98 -9.56 21.51
N LYS A 279 7.52 -9.68 20.29
CA LYS A 279 8.91 -10.09 20.04
C LYS A 279 9.93 -9.10 20.62
N ALA A 280 9.56 -7.84 20.80
CA ALA A 280 10.37 -6.83 21.46
C ALA A 280 10.37 -6.92 23.00
N GLY A 281 9.64 -7.86 23.60
CA GLY A 281 9.53 -8.01 25.06
C GLY A 281 8.41 -7.19 25.68
N GLN A 282 7.43 -6.75 24.88
CA GLN A 282 6.23 -6.03 25.33
C GLN A 282 6.55 -4.77 26.16
N PRO A 283 7.38 -3.85 25.65
CA PRO A 283 7.71 -2.61 26.35
C PRO A 283 6.44 -1.81 26.66
N ASP A 284 6.42 -1.16 27.82
CA ASP A 284 5.32 -0.26 28.21
C ASP A 284 5.32 0.99 27.30
N LEU A 285 4.28 1.13 26.48
CA LEU A 285 4.14 2.24 25.55
C LEU A 285 3.55 3.51 26.20
N THR A 286 3.07 3.43 27.44
CA THR A 286 2.55 4.60 28.17
C THR A 286 3.64 5.60 28.53
N GLU A 287 4.89 5.12 28.63
CA GLU A 287 6.07 5.97 28.80
C GLU A 287 6.38 6.84 27.57
N LEU A 288 5.81 6.52 26.41
CA LEU A 288 6.10 7.15 25.12
C LEU A 288 5.08 8.21 24.68
N LEU A 289 4.10 8.52 25.54
CA LEU A 289 2.99 9.41 25.20
C LEU A 289 3.38 10.90 25.19
N SER A 290 4.56 11.27 25.71
CA SER A 290 5.04 12.66 25.81
C SER A 290 6.00 13.10 24.70
N ASP A 291 6.49 12.18 23.87
CA ASP A 291 7.76 12.37 23.15
C ASP A 291 7.61 12.70 21.65
N VAL A 292 6.38 12.81 21.12
CA VAL A 292 6.17 12.95 19.67
C VAL A 292 6.09 14.43 19.24
N GLU A 293 7.23 15.03 18.88
CA GLU A 293 7.26 16.23 18.03
C GLU A 293 7.12 15.80 16.56
N LEU A 294 6.09 16.26 15.85
CA LEU A 294 5.93 16.03 14.42
C LEU A 294 7.10 16.66 13.64
N ARG A 295 8.07 15.83 13.21
CA ARG A 295 9.17 16.26 12.33
C ARG A 295 8.97 15.73 10.92
N ASP A 296 8.98 16.64 9.94
CA ASP A 296 8.95 16.29 8.53
C ASP A 296 10.27 15.63 8.11
N SER A 297 10.16 14.51 7.41
CA SER A 297 11.29 13.75 6.88
C SER A 297 11.76 14.41 5.57
N ILE A 298 13.00 14.92 5.54
CA ILE A 298 13.62 15.42 4.29
C ILE A 298 14.21 14.22 3.55
N PHE A 299 13.73 13.94 2.34
CA PHE A 299 14.26 12.87 1.48
C PHE A 299 15.45 13.35 0.64
N VAL A 300 16.47 12.51 0.47
CA VAL A 300 17.58 12.74 -0.47
C VAL A 300 17.18 12.17 -1.84
N VAL A 301 17.16 13.01 -2.88
CA VAL A 301 16.69 12.66 -4.23
C VAL A 301 17.84 12.11 -5.09
N ASP A 302 17.64 10.97 -5.77
CA ASP A 302 18.59 10.43 -6.76
C ASP A 302 18.21 10.87 -8.21
N PRO A 303 19.08 11.61 -8.92
CA PRO A 303 18.79 12.10 -10.28
C PRO A 303 18.86 11.04 -11.39
N ASN A 304 19.35 9.82 -11.13
CA ASN A 304 19.55 8.78 -12.16
C ASN A 304 18.62 7.56 -11.99
N MET A 305 17.45 7.75 -11.39
CA MET A 305 16.55 6.66 -11.01
C MET A 305 15.90 5.96 -12.22
N LYS A 306 16.00 4.63 -12.27
CA LYS A 306 15.27 3.79 -13.23
C LYS A 306 13.92 3.41 -12.63
N LEU A 307 12.84 3.97 -13.17
CA LEU A 307 11.47 3.56 -12.89
C LEU A 307 11.18 2.21 -13.57
N ARG A 308 10.10 1.55 -13.16
CA ARG A 308 9.59 0.36 -13.86
C ARG A 308 9.43 0.71 -15.35
N ASN A 309 9.76 -0.21 -16.26
CA ASN A 309 9.92 0.02 -17.72
C ASN A 309 8.75 0.74 -18.45
N HIS A 310 7.62 1.01 -17.78
CA HIS A 310 6.45 1.72 -18.31
C HIS A 310 5.85 2.80 -17.39
N GLU A 311 6.45 3.11 -16.24
CA GLU A 311 6.02 4.23 -15.37
C GLU A 311 6.65 5.58 -15.77
N ALA A 312 7.57 5.58 -16.75
CA ALA A 312 8.15 6.80 -17.32
C ALA A 312 7.16 7.63 -18.19
N GLY A 313 5.96 7.10 -18.44
CA GLY A 313 4.93 7.74 -19.29
C GLY A 313 3.95 8.61 -18.50
N ILE A 314 4.43 9.68 -17.86
CA ILE A 314 3.60 10.85 -17.59
C ILE A 314 4.06 11.91 -18.58
N GLY A 315 3.44 11.94 -19.75
CA GLY A 315 3.70 12.97 -20.77
C GLY A 315 3.75 12.41 -22.18
N GLU A 316 2.58 12.12 -22.74
CA GLU A 316 2.21 12.57 -24.09
C GLU A 316 0.76 13.06 -24.09
#